data_AF-A0A7C5HB23-F1
#
_entry.id   AF-A0A7C5HB23-F1
#
_cell.length_a   1.000
_cell.length_b   1.000
_cell.length_c   1.000
_cell.angle_alpha   90.00
_cell.angle_beta   90.00
_cell.angle_gamma   90.00
#
_symmetry.space_group_name_H-M   'P 1'
#
loop_
_entity.id
_entity.type
_entity.pdbx_description
1 polymer ?
#
loop_
_entity_poly.entity_id
_entity_poly.type
_entity_poly.pdbx_seq_one_letter_code
_entity_poly.pdbx_strand_id
1 'polypeptide(L)'
;IDRLTGVQGKLLDYTLRAVSAGKDALGEVTVRVEFDGQTYTGRGASTDIIEASAKAYLNAINRYLRSSKSTYSCCTSGNQNTVNKENRCDGVNT
;
A
#
# COMPACT_ATOMS: atom_id res chain seq x y z
N ILE A 1 -11.20 8.13 0.64
CA ILE A 1 -9.82 7.97 0.15
C ILE A 1 -9.80 7.97 -1.37
N ASP A 2 -10.80 7.36 -2.01
CA ASP A 2 -11.06 7.30 -3.45
C ASP A 2 -11.02 8.67 -4.13
N ARG A 3 -11.59 9.71 -3.50
CA ARG A 3 -11.57 11.09 -4.02
C ARG A 3 -10.16 11.70 -4.06
N LEU A 4 -9.26 11.25 -3.21
CA LEU A 4 -7.88 11.74 -3.14
C LEU A 4 -6.95 10.94 -4.05
N THR A 5 -7.21 9.65 -4.21
CA THR A 5 -6.37 8.76 -5.02
C THR A 5 -6.79 8.74 -6.49
N GLY A 6 -8.02 9.16 -6.81
CA GLY A 6 -8.55 9.13 -8.17
C GLY A 6 -8.82 7.71 -8.68
N VAL A 7 -8.68 6.69 -7.82
CA VAL A 7 -8.89 5.29 -8.15
C VAL A 7 -10.23 4.86 -7.57
N GLN A 8 -11.14 4.38 -8.42
CA GLN A 8 -12.39 3.76 -7.97
C GLN A 8 -12.14 2.32 -7.58
N GLY A 9 -12.23 2.03 -6.28
CA GLY A 9 -12.10 0.67 -5.75
C GLY A 9 -13.39 0.20 -5.13
N LYS A 10 -13.82 -1.00 -5.48
CA LYS A 10 -14.94 -1.65 -4.79
C LYS A 10 -14.42 -2.41 -3.58
N LEU A 11 -14.82 -2.01 -2.38
CA LEU A 11 -14.51 -2.78 -1.18
C LEU A 11 -15.27 -4.11 -1.23
N LEU A 12 -14.54 -5.23 -1.19
CA LEU A 12 -15.11 -6.58 -1.22
C LEU A 12 -15.23 -7.16 0.20
N ASP A 13 -14.17 -7.03 1.00
CA ASP A 13 -14.12 -7.62 2.33
C ASP A 13 -13.34 -6.72 3.30
N TYR A 14 -13.79 -6.69 4.55
CA TYR A 14 -13.17 -5.96 5.64
C TYR A 14 -13.15 -6.86 6.87
N THR A 15 -11.95 -7.23 7.32
CA THR A 15 -11.75 -8.08 8.49
C THR A 15 -10.88 -7.35 9.51
N LEU A 16 -11.39 -7.21 10.73
CA LEU A 16 -10.65 -6.70 11.88
C LEU A 16 -10.36 -7.86 12.84
N ARG A 17 -9.09 -8.00 13.25
CA ARG A 17 -8.62 -8.97 14.22
C ARG A 17 -7.86 -8.26 15.33
N ALA A 18 -8.28 -8.48 16.58
CA ALA A 18 -7.50 -8.06 17.73
C ALA A 18 -6.36 -9.06 17.97
N VAL A 19 -5.11 -8.58 17.94
CA VAL A 19 -3.93 -9.43 18.17
C VAL A 19 -3.59 -9.50 19.66
N SER A 20 -3.83 -8.40 20.39
CA SER A 20 -3.57 -8.30 21.83
C SER A 20 -4.76 -7.69 22.56
N ALA A 21 -4.78 -7.81 23.89
CA ALA A 21 -5.82 -7.30 24.76
C ALA A 21 -5.24 -6.24 25.72
N GLY A 22 -6.07 -5.27 26.10
CA GLY A 22 -5.66 -4.15 26.97
C GLY A 22 -5.82 -2.80 26.28
N LYS A 23 -5.40 -1.73 26.97
CA LYS A 23 -5.51 -0.35 26.46
C LYS A 23 -4.62 -0.10 25.23
N ASP A 24 -3.51 -0.83 25.15
CA ASP A 24 -2.53 -0.75 24.06
C ASP A 24 -2.67 -1.94 23.09
N ALA A 25 -3.89 -2.47 22.98
CA ALA A 25 -4.18 -3.59 22.09
C ALA A 25 -3.87 -3.22 20.63
N LEU A 26 -3.04 -4.03 19.99
CA LEU A 26 -2.79 -3.98 18.56
C LEU A 26 -3.96 -4.60 17.80
N GLY A 27 -4.60 -3.79 16.94
CA GLY A 27 -5.60 -4.23 15.97
C GLY A 27 -4.96 -4.47 14.60
N GLU A 28 -5.17 -5.65 14.04
CA GLU A 28 -4.85 -5.98 12.66
C GLU A 28 -6.11 -5.83 11.79
N VAL A 29 -6.01 -5.03 10.74
CA VAL A 29 -7.05 -4.83 9.74
C VAL A 29 -6.57 -5.42 8.42
N THR A 30 -7.41 -6.26 7.82
CA THR A 30 -7.25 -6.74 6.45
C THR A 30 -8.40 -6.20 5.61
N VAL A 31 -8.07 -5.55 4.50
CA VAL A 31 -9.05 -5.06 3.53
C VAL A 31 -8.80 -5.71 2.18
N ARG A 32 -9.89 -6.12 1.52
CA ARG A 32 -9.87 -6.63 0.15
C ARG A 32 -10.67 -5.69 -0.72
N VAL A 33 -10.04 -5.18 -1.75
CA VAL A 33 -10.60 -4.18 -2.67
C VAL A 33 -10.39 -4.64 -4.09
N GLU A 34 -11.38 -4.41 -4.93
CA GLU A 34 -11.33 -4.69 -6.36
C GLU A 34 -11.08 -3.39 -7.11
N PHE A 35 -10.03 -3.36 -7.92
CA PHE A 35 -9.69 -2.27 -8.82
C PHE A 35 -9.63 -2.84 -10.24
N ASP A 36 -10.40 -2.27 -11.16
CA ASP A 36 -10.44 -2.69 -12.58
C ASP A 36 -10.63 -4.21 -12.78
N GLY A 37 -11.47 -4.85 -11.96
CA GLY A 37 -11.73 -6.30 -11.99
C GLY A 37 -10.61 -7.16 -11.40
N GLN A 38 -9.54 -6.56 -10.89
CA GLN A 38 -8.47 -7.25 -10.16
C GLN A 38 -8.62 -7.03 -8.66
N THR A 39 -8.53 -8.11 -7.90
CA THR A 39 -8.65 -8.07 -6.45
C THR A 39 -7.29 -7.88 -5.79
N TYR A 40 -7.18 -6.85 -4.94
CA TYR A 40 -6.01 -6.55 -4.14
C TYR A 40 -6.35 -6.65 -2.66
N THR A 41 -5.42 -7.23 -1.91
CA THR A 41 -5.53 -7.32 -0.45
C THR A 41 -4.47 -6.44 0.19
N GLY A 42 -4.92 -5.57 1.10
CA GLY A 42 -4.10 -4.71 1.92
C GLY A 42 -4.24 -5.08 3.40
N ARG A 43 -3.16 -4.90 4.16
CA ARG A 43 -3.11 -5.16 5.59
C ARG A 43 -2.53 -3.97 6.32
N GLY A 44 -3.00 -3.71 7.53
CA GLY A 44 -2.52 -2.65 8.38
C GLY A 44 -2.67 -3.08 9.84
N ALA A 45 -1.65 -2.80 10.66
CA ALA A 45 -1.71 -3.03 12.09
C ALA A 45 -1.45 -1.70 12.80
N SER A 46 -2.31 -1.34 13.74
CA SER A 46 -2.09 -0.20 14.62
C SER A 46 -2.88 -0.36 15.92
N THR A 47 -2.51 0.40 16.94
CA THR A 47 -3.31 0.57 18.16
C THR A 47 -4.64 1.26 17.84
N ASP A 48 -4.63 2.14 16.83
CA ASP A 48 -5.79 2.87 16.35
C ASP A 48 -6.43 2.20 15.14
N ILE A 49 -7.67 1.71 15.30
CA ILE A 49 -8.41 0.98 14.26
C ILE A 49 -8.58 1.81 12.97
N ILE A 50 -8.82 3.12 13.11
CA ILE A 50 -9.00 4.03 11.98
C ILE A 50 -7.70 4.18 11.19
N GLU A 51 -6.58 4.32 11.89
CA GLU A 51 -5.25 4.41 11.27
C GLU A 51 -4.86 3.08 10.61
N ALA A 52 -5.11 1.95 11.27
CA ALA A 52 -4.87 0.62 10.73
C ALA A 52 -5.68 0.38 9.44
N SER A 53 -6.94 0.82 9.42
CA SER A 53 -7.81 0.76 8.23
C SER A 53 -7.28 1.62 7.09
N ALA A 54 -6.85 2.85 7.37
CA ALA A 54 -6.27 3.73 6.37
C ALA A 54 -4.97 3.14 5.78
N LYS A 55 -4.09 2.61 6.64
CA LYS A 55 -2.85 1.92 6.23
C LYS A 55 -3.15 0.69 5.37
N ALA A 56 -4.13 -0.12 5.76
CA ALA A 56 -4.52 -1.31 5.00
C ALA A 56 -5.02 -0.94 3.60
N TYR A 57 -5.86 0.09 3.48
CA TYR A 57 -6.39 0.54 2.20
C TYR A 57 -5.30 1.17 1.30
N LEU A 58 -4.42 2.00 1.87
CA LEU A 58 -3.25 2.54 1.15
C LEU A 58 -2.33 1.44 0.62
N ASN A 59 -2.10 0.39 1.41
CA ASN A 59 -1.30 -0.75 0.99
C ASN A 59 -1.92 -1.49 -0.21
N ALA A 60 -3.25 -1.60 -0.26
CA ALA A 60 -3.94 -2.22 -1.40
C ALA A 60 -3.79 -1.38 -2.67
N ILE A 61 -3.95 -0.05 -2.57
CA ILE A 61 -3.74 0.87 -3.72
C ILE A 61 -2.30 0.81 -4.19
N ASN A 62 -1.33 0.84 -3.27
CA ASN A 62 0.09 0.80 -3.64
C ASN A 62 0.42 -0.49 -4.41
N ARG A 63 -0.20 -1.62 -4.05
CA ARG A 63 -0.06 -2.88 -4.81
C ARG A 63 -0.66 -2.76 -6.21
N TYR A 64 -1.85 -2.18 -6.35
CA TYR A 64 -2.47 -1.89 -7.64
C TYR A 64 -1.58 -1.00 -8.53
N LEU A 65 -1.01 0.08 -7.98
CA LEU A 65 -0.10 0.98 -8.70
C LEU A 65 1.24 0.31 -9.07
N ARG A 66 1.74 -0.63 -8.27
CA ARG A 66 2.94 -1.42 -8.61
C ARG A 66 2.66 -2.46 -9.69
N SER A 67 1.47 -3.04 -9.71
CA SER A 67 1.06 -3.98 -10.77
C SER A 67 0.98 -3.30 -12.14
N SER A 68 0.59 -2.03 -12.20
CA SER A 68 0.58 -1.24 -13.45
C SER A 68 1.97 -0.73 -13.85
N LYS A 69 2.88 -0.49 -12.91
CA LYS A 69 4.26 -0.03 -13.16
C LYS A 69 5.26 -1.19 -13.24
N SER A 70 5.15 -2.03 -14.25
CA SER A 70 6.16 -3.06 -14.59
C SER A 70 6.94 -2.69 -15.84
N THR A 71 7.58 -1.52 -15.83
CA THR A 71 8.64 -1.12 -16.76
C THR A 71 9.30 0.04 -16.01
N TYR A 72 10.53 -0.01 -15.49
CA TYR A 72 11.79 -0.40 -16.11
C TYR A 72 12.71 -0.98 -15.03
N SER A 73 13.26 -2.17 -15.29
CA SER A 73 14.36 -2.75 -14.51
C SER A 73 15.67 -2.20 -15.06
N CYS A 74 16.39 -1.44 -14.24
CA CYS A 74 17.82 -1.62 -14.13
C CYS A 74 18.25 -1.18 -12.74
N CYS A 75 18.76 -2.16 -12.00
CA CYS A 75 19.92 -1.93 -11.15
C CYS A 75 19.67 -1.05 -9.92
N THR A 76 18.83 -1.51 -8.97
CA THR A 76 18.99 -1.05 -7.59
C THR A 76 18.68 -2.16 -6.59
N SER A 77 19.65 -3.06 -6.45
CA SER A 77 19.90 -3.70 -5.15
C SER A 77 20.47 -2.60 -4.25
N GLY A 78 19.66 -2.03 -3.36
CA GLY A 78 20.06 -0.88 -2.56
C GLY A 78 19.14 -0.64 -1.37
N ASN A 79 19.63 -1.04 -0.20
CA ASN A 79 19.15 -0.77 1.15
C ASN A 79 18.64 0.68 1.33
N GLN A 80 17.40 0.87 1.80
CA GLN A 80 16.76 2.18 1.98
C GLN A 80 17.22 2.92 3.25
N ASN A 81 18.52 3.00 3.50
CA ASN A 81 19.05 3.90 4.52
C ASN A 81 20.27 4.63 3.99
N THR A 82 20.07 5.64 3.15
CA THR A 82 20.97 6.80 3.00
C THR A 82 20.26 7.91 2.25
N VAL A 83 20.05 9.02 2.94
CA VAL A 83 19.80 10.33 2.33
C VAL A 83 21.08 10.70 1.61
N ASN A 84 21.14 10.60 0.28
CA ASN A 84 22.18 11.27 -0.50
C ASN A 84 21.58 11.79 -1.81
N LYS A 85 21.73 13.10 -1.97
CA LYS A 85 21.38 13.88 -3.17
C LYS A 85 22.20 13.36 -4.36
N GLU A 86 21.64 13.55 -5.55
CA GLU A 86 22.28 13.39 -6.87
C GLU A 86 22.45 11.94 -7.36
N ASN A 87 21.45 11.46 -8.12
CA ASN A 87 21.71 10.52 -9.20
C ASN A 87 20.77 10.85 -10.36
N ARG A 88 21.33 11.59 -11.33
CA ARG A 88 20.75 11.74 -12.67
C ARG A 88 20.70 10.37 -13.32
N CYS A 89 19.57 10.05 -13.95
CA CYS A 89 19.56 9.08 -15.05
C CYS A 89 18.95 9.80 -16.24
N ASP A 90 19.84 10.45 -17.00
CA ASP A 90 19.58 10.91 -18.35
C ASP A 90 19.45 9.69 -19.27
N GLY A 91 18.48 9.70 -20.18
CA GLY A 91 18.39 8.68 -21.22
C GLY A 91 16.98 8.40 -21.70
N VAL A 92 16.40 9.36 -22.42
CA VAL A 92 15.32 9.08 -23.38
C VAL A 92 15.89 8.10 -24.41
N ASN A 93 15.16 7.04 -24.73
CA ASN A 93 15.40 6.37 -26.02
C ASN A 93 14.06 6.02 -26.69
N THR A 94 13.88 6.70 -27.82
CA THR A 94 13.16 6.31 -29.03
C THR A 94 13.16 4.80 -29.30
#